data_AF-A0A849L430-F1
#
_entry.id   AF-A0A849L430-F1
#
_cell.length_a   1.000
_cell.length_b   1.000
_cell.length_c   1.000
_cell.angle_alpha   90.00
_cell.angle_beta   90.00
_cell.angle_gamma   90.00
#
_symmetry.space_group_name_H-M   'P 1'
#
loop_
_entity.id
_entity.type
_entity.pdbx_description
1 polymer ?
#
loop_
_entity_poly.entity_id
_entity_poly.type
_entity_poly.pdbx_seq_one_letter_code
_entity_poly.pdbx_strand_id
1 'polypeptide(L)'
;MVCAILAQVIFRYLLGNALAWSEEGARFLMLWMTGLIAPSAYRWGGFVAIDMVPRALPRITGLVLNLSLLFVAAVVLAISIRIGWNDMTGFGGRFASPSLKVPLSLIGGEDIAFRRAWMMGALVVGSVMMFLVNIELILRNLVALLDPEREPPMDRAMISAGAD
;
A
#
# COMPACT_ATOMS: atom_id res chain seq x y z
N MET A 1 14.34 4.47 4.68
CA MET A 1 13.97 5.06 5.99
C MET A 1 15.14 5.05 6.97
N VAL A 2 15.68 3.88 7.32
CA VAL A 2 16.78 3.74 8.31
C VAL A 2 17.98 4.63 7.99
N CYS A 3 18.47 4.65 6.75
CA CYS A 3 19.60 5.49 6.36
C CYS A 3 19.33 7.00 6.56
N ALA A 4 18.10 7.46 6.34
CA ALA A 4 17.74 8.87 6.53
C ALA A 4 17.77 9.26 8.01
N ILE A 5 17.27 8.38 8.89
CA ILE A 5 17.33 8.58 10.35
C ILE A 5 18.77 8.46 10.87
N LEU A 6 19.56 7.52 10.37
CA LEU A 6 20.98 7.42 10.75
C LEU A 6 21.77 8.67 10.33
N ALA A 7 21.51 9.21 9.13
CA ALA A 7 22.09 10.47 8.70
C ALA A 7 21.67 11.63 9.62
N GLN A 8 20.39 11.69 10.01
CA GLN A 8 19.89 12.67 10.99
C GLN A 8 20.68 12.63 12.31
N VAL A 9 20.90 11.41 12.84
CA VAL A 9 21.64 11.18 14.08
C VAL A 9 23.09 11.63 13.93
N ILE A 10 23.79 11.21 12.88
CA ILE A 10 25.18 11.59 12.63
C ILE A 10 25.31 13.11 12.53
N PHE A 11 24.51 13.78 11.70
CA PHE A 11 24.61 15.23 11.54
C PHE A 11 24.23 16.01 12.80
N ARG A 12 23.26 15.53 13.58
CA ARG A 12 22.90 16.15 14.86
C ARG A 12 24.03 16.07 15.88
N TYR A 13 24.68 14.90 16.02
CA TYR A 13 25.67 14.68 17.06
C TYR A 13 27.11 15.04 16.65
N LEU A 14 27.48 14.92 15.36
CA LEU A 14 28.82 15.31 14.87
C LEU A 14 28.90 16.77 14.40
N LEU A 15 27.88 17.26 13.68
CA LEU A 15 27.92 18.61 13.07
C LEU A 15 27.11 19.64 13.85
N GLY A 16 26.43 19.24 14.94
CA GLY A 16 25.60 20.14 15.75
C GLY A 16 24.38 20.70 15.04
N ASN A 17 24.09 20.27 13.80
CA ASN A 17 22.98 20.74 12.99
C ASN A 17 22.13 19.56 12.50
N ALA A 18 20.86 19.53 12.87
CA ALA A 18 19.95 18.47 12.46
C ALA A 18 19.39 18.75 11.06
N LEU A 19 19.54 17.79 10.15
CA LEU A 19 18.92 17.85 8.81
C LEU A 19 17.38 17.82 8.94
N ALA A 20 16.74 18.98 8.84
CA ALA A 20 15.29 19.13 8.94
C ALA A 20 14.51 18.30 7.91
N TRP A 21 15.11 18.00 6.75
CA TRP A 21 14.48 17.21 5.69
C TRP A 21 14.45 15.69 5.97
N SER A 22 15.34 15.20 6.84
CA SER A 22 15.54 13.75 7.05
C SER A 22 14.30 13.06 7.63
N GLU A 23 13.59 13.70 8.56
CA GLU A 23 12.34 13.19 9.12
C GLU A 23 11.24 13.09 8.08
N GLU A 24 11.15 14.09 7.20
CA GLU A 24 10.11 14.13 6.17
C GLU A 24 10.40 13.15 5.03
N GLY A 25 11.68 13.00 4.66
CA GLY A 25 12.14 11.95 3.74
C GLY A 25 11.93 10.54 4.30
N ALA A 26 12.12 10.34 5.61
CA ALA A 26 11.82 9.06 6.26
C ALA A 26 10.34 8.71 6.18
N ARG A 27 9.44 9.66 6.45
CA ARG A 27 7.98 9.47 6.32
C ARG A 27 7.56 9.21 4.87
N PHE A 28 8.14 9.91 3.91
CA PHE A 28 7.92 9.65 2.49
C PHE A 28 8.26 8.20 2.14
N LEU A 29 9.46 7.73 2.50
CA LEU A 29 9.89 6.36 2.24
C LEU A 29 9.01 5.33 2.94
N MET A 30 8.58 5.62 4.17
CA MET A 30 7.66 4.74 4.91
C MET A 30 6.32 4.58 4.17
N LEU A 31 5.71 5.67 3.71
CA LEU A 31 4.44 5.62 2.96
C LEU A 31 4.58 4.80 1.67
N TRP A 32 5.65 5.01 0.92
CA TRP A 32 5.91 4.27 -0.32
C TRP A 32 6.21 2.79 -0.08
N MET A 33 7.00 2.46 0.92
CA MET A 33 7.24 1.07 1.29
C MET A 33 5.94 0.35 1.66
N THR A 34 5.12 0.96 2.51
CA THR A 34 3.82 0.39 2.90
C THR A 34 2.90 0.24 1.69
N GLY A 35 2.79 1.26 0.84
CA GLY A 35 1.94 1.21 -0.36
C GLY A 35 2.33 0.09 -1.33
N LEU A 36 3.62 -0.20 -1.48
CA LEU A 36 4.12 -1.26 -2.36
C LEU A 36 4.01 -2.66 -1.75
N ILE A 37 4.14 -2.80 -0.43
CA ILE A 37 4.07 -4.11 0.26
C ILE A 37 2.62 -4.55 0.49
N ALA A 38 1.72 -3.60 0.77
CA ALA A 38 0.30 -3.88 1.06
C ALA A 38 -0.41 -4.82 0.06
N PRO A 39 -0.29 -4.69 -1.28
CA PRO A 39 -0.94 -5.61 -2.21
C PRO A 39 -0.41 -7.05 -2.13
N SER A 40 0.88 -7.22 -1.86
CA SER A 40 1.47 -8.57 -1.68
C SER A 40 0.96 -9.22 -0.41
N ALA A 41 0.94 -8.45 0.70
CA ALA A 41 0.35 -8.91 1.96
C ALA A 41 -1.15 -9.24 1.80
N TYR A 42 -1.89 -8.45 1.02
CA TYR A 42 -3.30 -8.70 0.77
C TYR A 42 -3.55 -10.00 0.00
N ARG A 43 -2.70 -10.29 -1.01
CA ARG A 43 -2.81 -11.50 -1.83
C ARG A 43 -2.53 -12.79 -1.06
N TRP A 44 -1.59 -12.73 -0.11
CA TRP A 44 -1.15 -13.91 0.65
C TRP A 44 -1.82 -14.05 2.02
N GLY A 45 -2.85 -13.25 2.33
CA GLY A 45 -3.52 -13.31 3.63
C GLY A 45 -2.65 -12.81 4.80
N GLY A 46 -1.66 -11.95 4.53
CA GLY A 46 -0.79 -11.36 5.55
C GLY A 46 -1.46 -10.32 6.44
N PHE A 47 -2.75 -10.02 6.21
CA PHE A 47 -3.57 -9.28 7.17
C PHE A 47 -4.25 -10.23 8.13
N VAL A 48 -4.47 -9.77 9.37
CA VAL A 48 -5.20 -10.56 10.37
C VAL A 48 -6.62 -10.84 9.84
N ALA A 49 -6.85 -12.08 9.43
CA ALA A 49 -8.11 -12.56 8.89
C ALA A 49 -8.86 -13.40 9.94
N ILE A 50 -10.17 -13.15 10.07
CA ILE A 50 -11.05 -13.93 10.94
C ILE A 50 -11.75 -14.98 10.08
N ASP A 51 -11.06 -16.08 9.80
CA ASP A 51 -11.62 -17.14 8.94
C ASP A 51 -12.40 -18.21 9.73
N MET A 52 -12.66 -18.01 11.02
CA MET A 52 -13.42 -18.98 11.83
C MET A 52 -14.84 -19.17 11.31
N VAL A 53 -15.52 -18.07 10.94
CA VAL A 53 -16.91 -18.12 10.48
C VAL A 53 -17.01 -18.79 9.11
N PRO A 54 -16.29 -18.36 8.06
CA PRO A 54 -16.36 -19.03 6.75
C PRO A 54 -15.98 -20.52 6.80
N ARG A 55 -15.05 -20.92 7.67
CA ARG A 55 -14.63 -22.31 7.85
C ARG A 55 -15.64 -23.18 8.61
N ALA A 56 -16.48 -22.57 9.45
CA ALA A 56 -17.54 -23.28 10.17
C ALA A 56 -18.80 -23.52 9.30
N LEU A 57 -18.91 -22.86 8.14
CA LEU A 57 -20.05 -22.98 7.25
C LEU A 57 -19.86 -24.06 6.17
N PRO A 58 -20.95 -24.58 5.58
CA PRO A 58 -20.88 -25.43 4.40
C PRO A 58 -20.15 -24.73 3.24
N ARG A 59 -19.43 -25.50 2.41
CA ARG A 59 -18.53 -24.99 1.35
C ARG A 59 -19.13 -23.86 0.51
N ILE A 60 -20.36 -24.03 0.01
CA ILE A 60 -21.02 -23.03 -0.84
C ILE A 60 -21.33 -21.75 -0.06
N THR A 61 -21.85 -21.87 1.16
CA THR A 61 -22.23 -20.73 1.99
C THR A 61 -21.00 -19.94 2.45
N GLY A 62 -19.90 -20.64 2.76
CA GLY A 62 -18.60 -20.02 3.07
C GLY A 62 -18.01 -19.28 1.86
N LEU A 63 -18.12 -19.84 0.65
CA LEU A 63 -17.69 -19.17 -0.59
C LEU A 63 -18.51 -17.91 -0.87
N VAL A 64 -19.84 -17.98 -0.78
CA VAL A 64 -20.73 -16.82 -0.98
C VAL A 64 -20.45 -15.72 0.05
N LEU A 65 -20.18 -16.08 1.31
CA LEU A 65 -19.78 -15.13 2.34
C LEU A 65 -18.42 -14.48 2.01
N ASN A 66 -17.42 -15.26 1.60
CA ASN A 66 -16.13 -14.69 1.19
C ASN A 66 -16.27 -13.77 -0.03
N LEU A 67 -17.10 -14.13 -1.00
CA LEU A 67 -17.37 -13.32 -2.18
C LEU A 67 -18.05 -11.99 -1.81
N SER A 68 -19.00 -12.01 -0.86
CA SER A 68 -19.65 -10.78 -0.39
C SER A 68 -18.68 -9.87 0.36
N LEU A 69 -17.82 -10.43 1.22
CA LEU A 69 -16.76 -9.70 1.90
C LEU A 69 -15.75 -9.08 0.92
N LEU A 70 -15.35 -9.84 -0.11
CA LEU A 70 -14.49 -9.35 -1.19
C LEU A 70 -15.14 -8.19 -1.96
N PHE A 71 -16.45 -8.25 -2.20
CA PHE A 71 -17.18 -7.16 -2.85
C PHE A 71 -17.27 -5.90 -1.98
N VAL A 72 -17.49 -6.05 -0.67
CA VAL A 72 -17.42 -4.92 0.27
C VAL A 72 -16.02 -4.31 0.25
N ALA A 73 -14.97 -5.13 0.28
CA ALA A 73 -13.60 -4.67 0.17
C ALA A 73 -13.34 -3.94 -1.16
N ALA A 74 -13.88 -4.41 -2.28
CA ALA A 74 -13.81 -3.75 -3.58
C ALA A 74 -14.39 -2.33 -3.54
N VAL A 75 -15.57 -2.17 -2.93
CA VAL A 75 -16.23 -0.86 -2.78
C VAL A 75 -15.38 0.08 -1.93
N VAL A 76 -14.87 -0.39 -0.78
CA VAL A 76 -14.01 0.41 0.10
C VAL A 76 -12.73 0.83 -0.61
N LEU A 77 -12.09 -0.08 -1.35
CA LEU A 77 -10.89 0.22 -2.13
C LEU A 77 -11.17 1.22 -3.25
N ALA A 78 -12.30 1.10 -3.96
CA ALA A 78 -12.70 2.08 -4.98
C ALA A 78 -12.92 3.48 -4.39
N ILE A 79 -13.56 3.57 -3.21
CA ILE A 79 -13.70 4.83 -2.47
C ILE A 79 -12.33 5.36 -2.04
N SER A 80 -11.44 4.50 -1.54
CA SER A 80 -10.07 4.87 -1.15
C SER A 80 -9.28 5.46 -2.32
N ILE A 81 -9.37 4.86 -3.52
CA ILE A 81 -8.75 5.39 -4.74
C ILE A 81 -9.30 6.77 -5.07
N ARG A 82 -10.63 6.95 -5.01
CA ARG A 82 -11.27 8.24 -5.29
C ARG A 82 -10.81 9.33 -4.32
N ILE A 83 -10.78 9.02 -3.03
CA ILE A 83 -10.31 9.96 -1.99
C ILE A 83 -8.83 10.28 -2.22
N GLY A 84 -7.99 9.26 -2.38
CA GLY A 84 -6.55 9.46 -2.61
C GLY A 84 -6.26 10.29 -3.87
N TRP A 85 -7.01 10.07 -4.94
CA TRP A 85 -6.87 10.85 -6.18
C TRP A 85 -7.29 12.30 -6.01
N ASN A 86 -8.43 12.53 -5.35
CA ASN A 86 -8.92 13.87 -5.04
C ASN A 86 -7.98 14.63 -4.10
N ASP A 87 -7.38 13.96 -3.12
CA ASP A 87 -6.44 14.57 -2.20
C ASP A 87 -5.12 14.92 -2.91
N MET A 88 -4.64 14.03 -3.79
CA MET A 88 -3.43 14.25 -4.59
C MET A 88 -3.58 15.43 -5.57
N THR A 89 -4.73 15.56 -6.22
CA THR A 89 -4.98 16.57 -7.27
C THR A 89 -5.64 17.85 -6.76
N GLY A 90 -6.29 17.79 -5.60
CA GLY A 90 -7.04 18.87 -4.99
C GLY A 90 -6.20 19.79 -4.10
N PHE A 91 -6.87 20.45 -3.15
CA PHE A 91 -6.29 21.48 -2.29
C PHE A 91 -5.22 20.91 -1.34
N GLY A 92 -5.39 19.67 -0.85
CA GLY A 92 -4.45 18.99 0.06
C GLY A 92 -3.08 18.66 -0.55
N GLY A 93 -3.04 18.24 -1.82
CA GLY A 93 -1.81 17.90 -2.54
C GLY A 93 -1.04 19.10 -3.09
N ARG A 94 -1.66 20.29 -3.10
CA ARG A 94 -1.03 21.57 -3.51
C ARG A 94 -0.14 22.18 -2.43
N PHE A 95 -0.27 21.76 -1.17
CA PHE A 95 0.66 22.18 -0.13
C PHE A 95 2.03 21.53 -0.34
N ALA A 96 3.06 22.35 -0.46
CA ALA A 96 4.43 21.86 -0.53
C ALA A 96 4.93 21.41 0.85
N SER A 97 5.80 20.40 0.87
CA SER A 97 6.55 20.05 2.06
C SER A 97 7.36 21.28 2.55
N PRO A 98 7.28 21.65 3.84
CA PRO A 98 8.04 22.79 4.36
C PRO A 98 9.56 22.58 4.33
N SER A 99 10.02 21.32 4.47
CA SER A 99 11.43 21.04 4.78
C SER A 99 12.13 20.16 3.74
N LEU A 100 11.40 19.33 3.00
CA LEU A 100 11.99 18.51 1.93
C LEU A 100 12.02 19.33 0.63
N LYS A 101 13.20 19.79 0.22
CA LYS A 101 13.41 20.47 -1.06
C LYS A 101 14.24 19.56 -1.96
N VAL A 102 13.91 19.52 -3.25
CA VAL A 102 14.77 18.86 -4.25
C VAL A 102 15.83 19.89 -4.63
N PRO A 103 17.11 19.64 -4.34
CA PRO A 103 18.16 20.59 -4.68
C PRO A 103 18.43 20.53 -6.19
N LEU A 104 17.62 21.23 -6.97
CA LEU A 104 17.89 21.46 -8.40
C LEU A 104 19.07 22.41 -8.61
N SER A 105 19.55 23.07 -7.55
CA SER A 105 20.78 23.86 -7.53
C SER A 105 22.03 23.09 -7.97
N LEU A 106 22.06 21.75 -7.83
CA LEU A 106 23.15 20.91 -8.34
C LEU A 106 23.17 20.80 -9.88
N ILE A 107 22.06 21.13 -10.54
CA ILE A 107 21.85 21.07 -12.00
C ILE A 107 21.61 22.50 -12.58
N GLY A 108 21.75 23.55 -11.76
CA GLY A 108 21.61 24.94 -12.18
C GLY A 108 20.18 25.50 -12.15
N GLY A 109 19.25 24.87 -11.43
CA GLY A 109 17.87 25.36 -11.22
C GLY A 109 17.58 25.85 -9.80
N GLU A 110 16.41 26.45 -9.58
CA GLU A 110 15.95 26.84 -8.23
C GLU A 110 15.48 25.62 -7.42
N ASP A 111 15.78 25.62 -6.12
CA ASP A 111 15.39 24.55 -5.20
C ASP A 111 13.86 24.51 -5.01
N ILE A 112 13.19 23.60 -5.72
CA ILE A 112 11.75 23.41 -5.60
C ILE A 112 11.41 22.56 -4.37
N ALA A 113 10.42 23.01 -3.60
CA ALA A 113 9.89 22.24 -2.49
C ALA A 113 9.24 20.93 -2.99
N PHE A 114 9.54 19.82 -2.33
CA PHE A 114 9.01 18.51 -2.66
C PHE A 114 7.49 18.52 -2.45
N ARG A 115 6.75 18.23 -3.51
CA ARG A 115 5.30 18.36 -3.51
C ARG A 115 4.69 17.23 -2.66
N ARG A 116 3.86 17.58 -1.66
CA ARG A 116 3.14 16.62 -0.81
C ARG A 116 2.25 15.66 -1.60
N ALA A 117 1.85 16.04 -2.81
CA ALA A 117 1.18 15.15 -3.78
C ALA A 117 1.93 13.82 -3.99
N TRP A 118 3.27 13.80 -3.97
CA TRP A 118 4.05 12.56 -4.12
C TRP A 118 3.94 11.62 -2.91
N MET A 119 3.69 12.16 -1.72
CA MET A 119 3.40 11.33 -0.53
C MET A 119 2.01 10.71 -0.63
N MET A 120 1.02 11.49 -1.09
CA MET A 120 -0.34 11.00 -1.35
C MET A 120 -0.40 10.01 -2.53
N GLY A 121 0.52 10.13 -3.48
CA GLY A 121 0.69 9.17 -4.56
C GLY A 121 0.92 7.73 -4.08
N ALA A 122 1.62 7.53 -2.95
CA ALA A 122 1.81 6.21 -2.38
C ALA A 122 0.50 5.54 -1.98
N LEU A 123 -0.46 6.30 -1.44
CA LEU A 123 -1.79 5.81 -1.08
C LEU A 123 -2.56 5.39 -2.34
N VAL A 124 -2.55 6.25 -3.38
CA VAL A 124 -3.23 5.95 -4.65
C VAL A 124 -2.67 4.69 -5.29
N VAL A 125 -1.34 4.61 -5.42
CA VAL A 125 -0.66 3.45 -6.01
C VAL A 125 -0.96 2.17 -5.20
N GLY A 126 -0.84 2.22 -3.88
CA GLY A 126 -1.14 1.09 -3.00
C GLY A 126 -2.59 0.62 -3.09
N SER A 127 -3.56 1.54 -3.05
CA SER A 127 -4.98 1.22 -3.16
C SER A 127 -5.34 0.68 -4.55
N VAL A 128 -4.75 1.19 -5.63
CA VAL A 128 -4.95 0.64 -6.99
C VAL A 128 -4.41 -0.78 -7.10
N MET A 129 -3.19 -1.04 -6.60
CA MET A 129 -2.63 -2.39 -6.62
C MET A 129 -3.45 -3.37 -5.77
N MET A 130 -3.90 -2.95 -4.58
CA MET A 130 -4.79 -3.76 -3.74
C MET A 130 -6.13 -4.03 -4.43
N PHE A 131 -6.67 -3.07 -5.18
CA PHE A 131 -7.90 -3.26 -5.95
C PHE A 131 -7.72 -4.28 -7.08
N LEU A 132 -6.58 -4.28 -7.78
CA LEU A 132 -6.28 -5.30 -8.78
C LEU A 132 -6.16 -6.70 -8.16
N VAL A 133 -5.51 -6.83 -7.01
CA VAL A 133 -5.44 -8.09 -6.25
C VAL A 133 -6.83 -8.51 -5.76
N ASN A 134 -7.67 -7.58 -5.32
CA ASN A 134 -9.05 -7.88 -4.92
C ASN A 134 -9.86 -8.49 -6.09
N ILE A 135 -9.71 -7.93 -7.31
CA ILE A 135 -10.33 -8.49 -8.52
C ILE A 135 -9.83 -9.91 -8.78
N GLU A 136 -8.52 -10.17 -8.65
CA GLU A 136 -7.96 -11.53 -8.77
C GLU A 136 -8.61 -12.49 -7.76
N LEU A 137 -8.76 -12.08 -6.50
CA LEU A 137 -9.37 -12.90 -5.45
C LEU A 137 -10.86 -13.17 -5.71
N ILE A 138 -11.61 -12.17 -6.21
CA ILE A 138 -13.02 -12.34 -6.63
C ILE A 138 -13.09 -13.37 -7.75
N LEU A 139 -12.25 -13.26 -8.78
CA LEU A 139 -12.23 -14.20 -9.91
C LEU A 139 -11.89 -15.62 -9.45
N ARG A 140 -10.90 -15.79 -8.57
CA ARG A 140 -10.56 -17.09 -7.99
C ARG A 140 -11.74 -17.70 -7.22
N ASN A 141 -12.45 -16.89 -6.44
CA ASN A 141 -13.60 -17.34 -5.66
C ASN A 141 -14.80 -17.72 -6.57
N LEU A 142 -15.03 -16.96 -7.65
CA LEU A 142 -16.03 -17.28 -8.67
C LEU A 142 -15.70 -18.59 -9.41
N VAL A 143 -14.45 -18.80 -9.80
CA VAL A 143 -14.00 -20.06 -10.42
C VAL A 143 -14.22 -21.24 -9.47
N ALA A 144 -13.89 -21.10 -8.19
CA ALA A 144 -14.11 -22.15 -7.19
C ALA A 144 -15.60 -22.47 -6.95
N LEU A 145 -16.51 -21.53 -7.27
CA LEU A 145 -17.95 -21.75 -7.21
C LEU A 145 -18.50 -22.45 -8.46
N LEU A 146 -17.89 -22.21 -9.62
CA LEU A 146 -18.28 -22.81 -10.91
C LEU A 146 -17.69 -24.20 -11.12
N ASP A 147 -16.44 -24.41 -10.69
CA ASP A 147 -15.70 -25.64 -10.90
C ASP A 147 -15.00 -26.09 -9.59
N PRO A 148 -15.68 -26.90 -8.76
CA PRO A 148 -15.17 -27.31 -7.46
C PRO A 148 -13.96 -28.26 -7.51
N GLU A 149 -13.66 -28.89 -8.66
CA GLU A 149 -12.55 -29.83 -8.82
C GLU A 149 -11.28 -29.18 -9.37
N ARG A 150 -11.39 -27.96 -9.89
CA ARG A 150 -10.24 -27.23 -10.42
C ARG A 150 -9.46 -26.57 -9.29
N GLU A 151 -8.38 -27.21 -8.86
CA GLU A 151 -7.40 -26.58 -7.98
C GLU A 151 -6.79 -25.36 -8.69
N PRO A 152 -6.96 -24.13 -8.15
CA PRO A 152 -6.32 -22.97 -8.75
C PRO A 152 -4.80 -23.12 -8.65
N PRO A 153 -4.03 -22.68 -9.67
CA PRO A 153 -2.58 -22.80 -9.63
C PRO A 153 -2.04 -22.09 -8.38
N MET A 154 -1.41 -22.88 -7.52
CA MET A 154 -0.86 -22.44 -6.23
C MET A 154 0.38 -21.59 -6.49
N ASP A 155 0.41 -20.38 -5.92
CA ASP A 155 1.53 -19.47 -6.13
C ASP A 155 2.75 -19.96 -5.37
N ARG A 156 3.87 -20.17 -6.06
CA ARG A 156 5.13 -20.64 -5.45
C ARG A 156 5.61 -19.69 -4.36
N ALA A 157 5.28 -18.40 -4.47
CA ALA A 157 5.59 -17.42 -3.43
C ALA A 157 4.82 -17.66 -2.12
N MET A 158 3.61 -18.20 -2.20
CA MET A 158 2.78 -18.55 -1.03
C MET A 158 3.40 -19.72 -0.24
N ILE A 159 3.93 -20.71 -0.96
CA ILE A 159 4.68 -21.86 -0.38
C ILE A 159 5.92 -21.38 0.35
N SER A 160 6.66 -20.41 -0.20
CA SER A 160 7.84 -19.84 0.45
C SER A 160 7.52 -18.93 1.64
N ALA A 161 6.29 -18.44 1.75
CA ALA A 161 5.85 -17.53 2.82
C ALA A 161 5.27 -18.27 4.04
N GLY A 162 5.13 -19.59 4.00
CA GLY A 162 4.62 -20.40 5.11
C GLY A 162 3.12 -20.20 5.41
N ALA A 163 2.34 -19.80 4.39
CA ALA A 163 0.89 -19.73 4.49
C ALA A 163 0.31 -21.11 4.16
N ASP A 164 0.14 -21.94 5.20
CA ASP A 164 -0.51 -23.25 5.17
C ASP A 164 -2.03 -23.14 5.34
#